data_AF-A0A7W0URT8-F1
#
_entry.id   AF-A0A7W0URT8-F1
#
_cell.length_a   1.000
_cell.length_b   1.000
_cell.length_c   1.000
_cell.angle_alpha   90.00
_cell.angle_beta   90.00
_cell.angle_gamma   90.00
#
_symmetry.space_group_name_H-M   'P 1'
#
loop_
_entity.id
_entity.type
_entity.pdbx_description
1 polymer ?
#
loop_
_entity_poly.entity_id
_entity_poly.type
_entity_poly.pdbx_seq_one_letter_code
_entity_poly.pdbx_strand_id
1 'polypeptide(L)'
;MSIQSGVHRLGPDNATLFVRTGRTGAAAKAGHDLVIHVTSWEAALEVGEDPAKTSIELAADATSLRVHEGTGGMQALGDDDLTKIHQTIDDDLLKRQDITFRSTRVQSAPGGSPISVQGDLTL
;
A
#
# COMPACT_ATOMS: atom_id res chain seq x y z
N MET A 1 10.27 0.03 19.29
CA MET A 1 10.27 -1.44 19.34
C MET A 1 11.13 -1.93 18.18
N SER A 2 12.08 -2.83 18.42
CA SER A 2 12.84 -3.50 17.36
C SER A 2 12.09 -4.76 16.93
N ILE A 3 12.02 -5.03 15.63
CA ILE A 3 11.47 -6.29 15.12
C ILE A 3 12.52 -7.37 15.39
N GLN A 4 12.12 -8.49 15.99
CA GLN A 4 13.04 -9.60 16.25
C GLN A 4 13.49 -10.24 14.94
N SER A 5 14.71 -10.79 14.91
CA SER A 5 15.15 -11.59 13.77
C SER A 5 14.26 -12.82 13.57
N GLY A 6 14.08 -13.22 12.33
CA GLY A 6 13.20 -14.32 11.93
C GLY A 6 12.20 -13.93 10.85
N VAL A 7 11.30 -14.86 10.53
CA VAL A 7 10.27 -14.70 9.51
C VAL A 7 8.98 -14.23 10.16
N HIS A 8 8.46 -13.10 9.70
CA HIS A 8 7.19 -12.53 10.14
C HIS A 8 6.21 -12.54 8.97
N ARG A 9 5.03 -13.11 9.20
CA ARG A 9 3.93 -13.10 8.24
C ARG A 9 2.98 -11.98 8.58
N LEU A 10 2.69 -11.14 7.60
CA LEU A 10 1.75 -10.04 7.73
C LEU A 10 0.59 -10.25 6.75
N GLY A 11 -0.60 -9.84 7.16
CA GLY A 11 -1.82 -9.90 6.36
C GLY A 11 -2.97 -9.21 7.07
N PRO A 12 -4.18 -9.23 6.51
CA PRO A 12 -5.34 -8.52 7.04
C PRO A 12 -5.72 -8.95 8.48
N ASP A 13 -5.34 -10.16 8.89
CA ASP A 13 -5.64 -10.68 10.24
C ASP A 13 -4.77 -10.06 11.35
N ASN A 14 -3.62 -9.47 11.01
CA ASN A 14 -2.66 -8.99 11.99
C ASN A 14 -2.03 -7.61 11.67
N ALA A 15 -2.36 -7.04 10.52
CA ALA A 15 -1.88 -5.75 10.06
C ALA A 15 -2.89 -5.10 9.10
N THR A 16 -2.72 -3.81 8.82
CA THR A 16 -3.55 -3.08 7.87
C THR A 16 -2.71 -2.47 6.77
N LEU A 17 -3.15 -2.63 5.52
CA LEU A 17 -2.51 -2.06 4.34
C LEU A 17 -3.39 -0.99 3.73
N PHE A 18 -2.86 0.23 3.64
CA PHE A 18 -3.53 1.37 3.02
C PHE A 18 -2.72 1.93 1.86
N VAL A 19 -3.40 2.23 0.76
CA VAL A 19 -2.89 3.06 -0.34
C VAL A 19 -3.42 4.48 -0.13
N ARG A 20 -2.53 5.46 -0.12
CA ARG A 20 -2.89 6.87 -0.07
C ARG A 20 -2.63 7.51 -1.42
N THR A 21 -3.68 8.04 -2.03
CA THR A 21 -3.58 8.83 -3.25
C THR A 21 -3.74 10.30 -2.89
N GLY A 22 -2.99 11.16 -3.58
CA GLY A 22 -3.03 12.60 -3.35
C GLY A 22 -2.92 13.34 -4.67
N ARG A 23 -3.57 14.48 -4.77
CA ARG A 23 -3.51 15.34 -5.95
C ARG A 23 -2.76 16.62 -5.66
N THR A 24 -1.99 17.07 -6.66
CA THR A 24 -1.18 18.28 -6.55
C THR A 24 -1.46 19.23 -7.73
N GLY A 25 -0.99 20.48 -7.63
CA GLY A 25 -1.13 21.48 -8.69
C GLY A 25 -2.52 22.12 -8.81
N ALA A 26 -2.77 22.81 -9.93
CA ALA A 26 -3.98 23.61 -10.15
C ALA A 26 -5.28 22.79 -10.05
N ALA A 27 -5.21 21.48 -10.32
CA ALA A 27 -6.35 20.60 -10.23
C ALA A 27 -6.70 20.22 -8.78
N ALA A 28 -5.83 20.40 -7.78
CA ALA A 28 -5.94 19.86 -6.41
C ALA A 28 -7.26 20.14 -5.67
N LYS A 29 -7.98 21.19 -6.03
CA LYS A 29 -9.31 21.51 -5.45
C LYS A 29 -10.48 20.69 -6.02
N ALA A 30 -10.35 20.13 -7.23
CA ALA A 30 -11.48 19.57 -7.98
C ALA A 30 -11.83 18.10 -7.64
N GLY A 31 -10.91 17.33 -7.08
CA GLY A 31 -11.04 15.89 -6.84
C GLY A 31 -10.39 15.49 -5.52
N HIS A 32 -10.72 14.29 -5.08
CA HIS A 32 -10.43 13.81 -3.74
C HIS A 32 -9.03 13.20 -3.60
N ASP A 33 -8.46 13.35 -2.41
CA ASP A 33 -7.38 12.52 -1.92
C ASP A 33 -8.00 11.31 -1.24
N LEU A 34 -7.59 10.10 -1.63
CA LEU A 34 -8.22 8.85 -1.17
C LEU A 34 -7.28 8.09 -0.23
N VAL A 35 -7.86 7.57 0.84
CA VAL A 35 -7.29 6.47 1.61
C VAL A 35 -8.05 5.22 1.19
N ILE A 36 -7.33 4.24 0.64
CA ILE A 36 -7.88 3.00 0.09
C ILE A 36 -7.35 1.85 0.93
N HIS A 37 -8.23 1.08 1.55
CA HIS A 37 -7.91 -0.14 2.30
C HIS A 37 -7.75 -1.31 1.33
N VAL A 38 -6.64 -2.04 1.43
CA VAL A 38 -6.42 -3.29 0.72
C VAL A 38 -6.84 -4.44 1.63
N THR A 39 -7.92 -5.13 1.29
CA THR A 39 -8.56 -6.11 2.18
C THR A 39 -8.05 -7.54 2.01
N SER A 40 -7.41 -7.85 0.87
CA SER A 40 -6.80 -9.15 0.58
C SER A 40 -5.34 -8.95 0.15
N TRP A 41 -4.43 -9.33 1.04
CA TRP A 41 -2.99 -9.20 0.83
C TRP A 41 -2.23 -10.10 1.80
N GLU A 42 -0.99 -10.40 1.46
CA GLU A 42 -0.05 -11.09 2.34
C GLU A 42 1.35 -10.51 2.16
N ALA A 43 2.15 -10.57 3.21
CA ALA A 43 3.57 -10.25 3.13
C ALA A 43 4.41 -11.18 4.00
N ALA A 44 5.63 -11.43 3.54
CA ALA A 44 6.68 -12.08 4.28
C ALA A 44 7.79 -11.07 4.54
N LEU A 45 8.09 -10.83 5.81
CA LEU A 45 9.24 -10.04 6.24
C LEU A 45 10.26 -10.99 6.86
N GLU A 46 11.40 -11.17 6.20
CA GLU A 46 12.51 -11.93 6.73
C GLU A 46 13.51 -10.96 7.35
N VAL A 47 13.59 -10.91 8.68
CA VAL A 47 14.49 -10.01 9.40
C VAL A 47 15.78 -10.75 9.74
N GLY A 48 16.88 -10.31 9.13
CA GLY A 48 18.22 -10.78 9.49
C GLY A 48 18.79 -10.08 10.71
N GLU A 49 19.89 -10.60 11.25
CA GLU A 49 20.65 -9.95 12.33
C GLU A 49 21.27 -8.61 11.89
N ASP A 50 21.48 -8.45 10.58
CA ASP A 50 21.92 -7.23 9.92
C ASP A 50 20.78 -6.72 9.01
N PRO A 51 20.44 -5.42 9.04
CA PRO A 51 19.49 -4.81 8.10
C PRO A 51 19.71 -5.18 6.63
N ALA A 52 20.96 -5.37 6.19
CA ALA A 52 21.28 -5.76 4.81
C ALA A 52 20.81 -7.19 4.45
N LYS A 53 20.53 -8.02 5.45
CA LYS A 53 19.96 -9.37 5.30
C LYS A 53 18.44 -9.39 5.47
N THR A 54 17.82 -8.22 5.65
CA THR A 54 16.37 -8.12 5.76
C THR A 54 15.76 -8.03 4.36
N SER A 55 14.69 -8.77 4.14
CA SER A 55 13.92 -8.72 2.89
C SER A 55 12.43 -8.69 3.17
N ILE A 56 11.67 -8.09 2.25
CA ILE A 56 10.22 -8.10 2.27
C ILE A 56 9.67 -8.43 0.89
N GLU A 57 8.69 -9.32 0.89
CA GLU A 57 7.86 -9.65 -0.26
C GLU A 57 6.40 -9.41 0.13
N LEU A 58 5.65 -8.72 -0.71
CA LEU A 58 4.24 -8.43 -0.51
C LEU A 58 3.48 -8.74 -1.79
N ALA A 59 2.34 -9.40 -1.64
CA ALA A 59 1.37 -9.63 -2.70
C ALA A 59 0.01 -9.08 -2.24
N ALA A 60 -0.70 -8.39 -3.12
CA ALA A 60 -2.01 -7.84 -2.87
C ALA A 60 -2.93 -8.06 -4.06
N ASP A 61 -4.18 -8.42 -3.76
CA ASP A 61 -5.23 -8.53 -4.76
C ASP A 61 -5.76 -7.13 -5.09
N ALA A 62 -5.57 -6.70 -6.34
CA ALA A 62 -6.02 -5.41 -6.84
C ALA A 62 -7.54 -5.20 -6.68
N THR A 63 -8.33 -6.27 -6.82
CA THR A 63 -9.80 -6.22 -6.73
C THR A 63 -10.32 -6.10 -5.30
N SER A 64 -9.40 -6.14 -4.32
CA SER A 64 -9.69 -6.02 -2.89
C SER A 64 -9.60 -4.58 -2.35
N LEU A 65 -9.25 -3.62 -3.21
CA LEU A 65 -9.10 -2.21 -2.86
C LEU A 65 -10.47 -1.56 -2.59
N ARG A 66 -10.65 -1.01 -1.37
CA ARG A 66 -11.89 -0.34 -0.95
C ARG A 66 -11.58 1.06 -0.45
N VAL A 67 -12.26 2.07 -0.99
CA VAL A 67 -12.14 3.44 -0.48
C VAL A 67 -12.59 3.46 0.98
N HIS A 68 -11.69 3.88 1.86
CA HIS A 68 -11.94 4.01 3.29
C HIS A 68 -12.26 5.46 3.66
N GLU A 69 -11.53 6.41 3.07
CA GLU A 69 -11.74 7.84 3.29
C GLU A 69 -11.49 8.59 1.98
N GLY A 70 -12.28 9.63 1.72
CA GLY A 70 -12.03 10.59 0.65
C GLY A 70 -12.13 12.00 1.21
N THR A 71 -11.05 12.77 1.05
CA THR A 71 -10.98 14.15 1.54
C THR A 71 -10.77 15.13 0.39
N GLY A 72 -11.22 16.37 0.58
CA GLY A 72 -11.22 17.37 -0.49
C GLY A 72 -12.38 17.16 -1.47
N GLY A 73 -12.18 17.58 -2.72
CA GLY A 73 -13.24 17.62 -3.74
C GLY A 73 -14.28 18.72 -3.50
N MET A 74 -15.09 18.99 -4.52
CA MET A 74 -16.17 19.99 -4.41
C MET A 74 -17.44 19.44 -3.76
N GLN A 75 -17.61 18.12 -3.77
CA GLN A 75 -18.76 17.41 -3.23
C GLN A 75 -18.27 16.18 -2.45
N ALA A 76 -19.07 15.72 -1.48
CA ALA A 76 -18.80 14.48 -0.78
C ALA A 76 -18.91 13.29 -1.75
N LEU A 77 -18.10 12.25 -1.53
CA LEU A 77 -18.23 11.01 -2.29
C LEU A 77 -19.52 10.29 -1.90
N GLY A 78 -20.37 10.02 -2.90
CA GLY A 78 -21.54 9.16 -2.74
C GLY A 78 -21.25 7.72 -3.17
N ASP A 79 -22.20 6.81 -2.92
CA ASP A 79 -22.07 5.39 -3.23
C ASP A 79 -21.79 5.10 -4.72
N ASP A 80 -22.40 5.89 -5.62
CA ASP A 80 -22.16 5.80 -7.06
C ASP A 80 -20.73 6.19 -7.43
N ASP A 81 -20.13 7.16 -6.72
CA ASP A 81 -18.75 7.57 -6.94
C ASP A 81 -17.79 6.48 -6.46
N LEU A 82 -18.05 5.90 -5.28
CA LEU A 82 -17.27 4.78 -4.75
C LEU A 82 -17.30 3.58 -5.70
N THR A 83 -18.46 3.28 -6.27
CA THR A 83 -18.64 2.20 -7.25
C THR A 83 -17.83 2.45 -8.52
N LYS A 84 -17.89 3.68 -9.06
CA LYS A 84 -17.11 4.05 -10.24
C LYS A 84 -15.61 4.03 -9.99
N ILE A 85 -15.15 4.55 -8.85
CA ILE A 85 -13.73 4.51 -8.46
C ILE A 85 -13.24 3.05 -8.44
N HIS A 86 -14.01 2.14 -7.84
CA HIS A 86 -13.66 0.73 -7.81
C HIS A 86 -13.60 0.11 -9.22
N GLN A 87 -14.58 0.41 -10.08
CA GLN A 87 -14.57 -0.05 -11.48
C GLN A 87 -13.36 0.47 -12.25
N THR A 88 -13.03 1.76 -12.13
CA THR A 88 -11.86 2.34 -12.82
C THR A 88 -10.54 1.75 -12.33
N ILE A 89 -10.41 1.48 -11.02
CA ILE A 89 -9.24 0.77 -10.48
C ILE A 89 -9.10 -0.60 -11.15
N ASP A 90 -10.19 -1.36 -11.23
CA ASP A 90 -10.18 -2.72 -11.73
C ASP A 90 -10.06 -2.83 -13.25
N ASP A 91 -10.77 -2.00 -14.00
CA ASP A 91 -10.91 -2.15 -15.46
C ASP A 91 -9.89 -1.32 -16.24
N ASP A 92 -9.59 -0.11 -15.77
CA ASP A 92 -8.79 0.86 -16.53
C ASP A 92 -7.34 0.94 -16.03
N LEU A 93 -7.14 0.91 -14.70
CA LEU A 93 -5.84 1.13 -14.08
C LEU A 93 -5.07 -0.18 -13.87
N LEU A 94 -5.53 -1.03 -12.96
CA LEU A 94 -4.84 -2.26 -12.54
C LEU A 94 -5.25 -3.47 -13.39
N LYS A 95 -6.34 -3.40 -14.14
CA LYS A 95 -6.81 -4.48 -15.03
C LYS A 95 -6.96 -5.82 -14.30
N ARG A 96 -7.30 -5.76 -13.00
CA ARG A 96 -7.40 -6.89 -12.07
C ARG A 96 -6.11 -7.74 -12.00
N GLN A 97 -4.95 -7.14 -12.24
CA GLN A 97 -3.66 -7.82 -12.09
C GLN A 97 -3.20 -7.78 -10.64
N ASP A 98 -2.48 -8.82 -10.22
CA ASP A 98 -1.92 -8.88 -8.88
C ASP A 98 -0.85 -7.81 -8.68
N ILE A 99 -0.89 -7.17 -7.51
CA ILE A 99 0.12 -6.20 -7.10
C ILE A 99 1.20 -6.94 -6.33
N THR A 100 2.45 -6.85 -6.78
CA THR A 100 3.58 -7.45 -6.05
C THR A 100 4.67 -6.44 -5.77
N PHE A 101 5.20 -6.46 -4.55
CA PHE A 101 6.38 -5.71 -4.17
C PHE A 101 7.47 -6.65 -3.67
N ARG A 102 8.70 -6.46 -4.15
CA ARG A 102 9.89 -7.20 -3.71
C ARG A 102 10.98 -6.23 -3.35
N SER A 103 11.47 -6.28 -2.12
CA SER A 103 12.59 -5.44 -1.70
C SER A 103 13.87 -5.79 -2.44
N THR A 104 14.59 -4.77 -2.88
CA THR A 104 15.95 -4.87 -3.43
C THR A 104 16.99 -4.32 -2.46
N ARG A 105 16.57 -3.49 -1.50
CA ARG A 105 17.45 -2.91 -0.49
C ARG A 105 16.68 -2.54 0.78
N VAL A 106 17.27 -2.89 1.92
CA VAL A 106 16.80 -2.47 3.25
C VAL A 106 17.93 -1.73 3.95
N GLN A 107 17.61 -0.56 4.50
CA GLN A 107 18.56 0.31 5.20
C GLN A 107 17.98 0.78 6.52
N SER A 108 18.79 0.72 7.57
CA SER A 108 18.44 1.36 8.85
C SER A 108 19.01 2.77 8.91
N ALA A 109 18.22 3.71 9.40
CA ALA A 109 18.72 5.03 9.76
C ALA A 109 19.80 4.93 10.87
N PRO A 110 20.70 5.93 11.00
CA PRO A 110 21.62 6.01 12.13
C PRO A 110 20.84 5.97 13.46
N GLY A 111 21.06 4.94 14.28
CA GLY A 111 20.27 4.67 15.49
C GLY A 111 19.26 3.51 15.37
N GLY A 112 19.19 2.84 14.23
CA GLY A 112 18.45 1.57 14.06
C GLY A 112 16.96 1.69 13.72
N SER A 113 16.42 2.92 13.66
CA SER A 113 15.03 3.20 13.27
C SER A 113 14.90 4.66 12.81
N PRO A 114 14.09 4.99 11.79
CA PRO A 114 13.27 4.08 10.99
C PRO A 114 14.08 3.23 10.01
N ILE A 115 13.51 2.09 9.61
CA ILE A 115 14.01 1.26 8.52
C ILE A 115 13.37 1.77 7.23
N SER A 116 14.20 1.96 6.20
CA SER A 116 13.77 2.29 4.84
C SER A 116 13.93 1.06 3.96
N VAL A 117 12.89 0.76 3.18
CA VAL A 117 12.86 -0.35 2.23
C VAL A 117 12.67 0.22 0.83
N GLN A 118 13.52 -0.20 -0.08
CA GLN A 118 13.40 0.06 -1.51
C GLN A 118 13.25 -1.27 -2.24
N GLY A 119 12.48 -1.26 -3.33
CA GLY A 119 12.14 -2.48 -4.05
C GLY A 119 11.42 -2.19 -5.35
N ASP A 120 11.17 -3.27 -6.07
CA ASP A 120 10.43 -3.27 -7.32
C ASP A 120 8.95 -3.48 -7.02
N LEU A 121 8.11 -2.64 -7.62
CA LEU A 121 6.66 -2.72 -7.56
C LEU A 121 6.13 -3.09 -8.95
N THR A 122 5.31 -4.12 -9.03
CA THR A 122 4.58 -4.52 -10.25
C THR A 122 3.09 -4.26 -10.03
N LEU A 123 2.46 -3.62 -11.02
CA LEU A 123 1.06 -3.21 -11.08
C LEU A 123 0.47 -3.55 -12.45
#